data_AF-A0A401PVN8-F1
#
_entry.id   AF-A0A401PVN8-F1
#
_cell.length_a   1.000
_cell.length_b   1.000
_cell.length_c   1.000
_cell.angle_alpha   90.00
_cell.angle_beta   90.00
_cell.angle_gamma   90.00
#
_symmetry.space_group_name_H-M   'P 1'
#
loop_
_entity.id
_entity.type
_entity.pdbx_description
1 polymer ?
#
loop_
_entity_poly.entity_id
_entity_poly.type
_entity_poly.pdbx_seq_one_letter_code
_entity_poly.pdbx_strand_id
1 'polypeptide(L)'
;MDLRAGEHWNTVLPVEATDDAFWDQFWADTATSIQDVFTLVPAAEIRAVREESPSNLATLCYKAVEKLVQGAESGCTNDKDKQIIINSTQLLTRILPYIFEDPDWRGFFWSTVPGAGHGGAHEGDDETARPLAESLLLAIADLLFCPDFTVQSHRKTGPVCLSWQLPAT
;
A
#
# COMPACT_ATOMS: atom_id res chain seq x y z
N MET A 1 -10.70 -4.76 7.74
CA MET A 1 -11.20 -3.71 6.83
C MET A 1 -12.63 -3.49 7.25
N ASP A 2 -13.03 -2.26 7.63
CA ASP A 2 -14.39 -2.04 8.13
C ASP A 2 -15.41 -2.36 7.02
N LEU A 3 -16.40 -3.19 7.32
CA LEU A 3 -17.53 -3.50 6.44
C LEU A 3 -18.22 -2.23 5.92
N ARG A 4 -18.22 -1.15 6.71
CA ARG A 4 -18.81 0.14 6.35
C ARG A 4 -18.02 0.90 5.28
N ALA A 5 -16.72 0.64 5.18
CA ALA A 5 -15.89 1.23 4.12
C ALA A 5 -16.34 0.72 2.74
N GLY A 6 -16.80 -0.55 2.66
CA GLY A 6 -17.32 -1.18 1.44
C GLY A 6 -18.65 -0.60 0.93
N GLU A 7 -19.49 -0.07 1.82
CA GLU A 7 -20.79 0.50 1.43
C GLU A 7 -20.70 1.97 0.98
N HIS A 8 -19.67 2.71 1.40
CA HIS A 8 -19.62 4.17 1.22
C HIS A 8 -18.72 4.66 0.08
N TRP A 9 -17.72 3.89 -0.35
CA TRP A 9 -16.85 4.31 -1.45
C TRP A 9 -17.53 4.28 -2.82
N ASN A 10 -18.65 3.54 -2.96
CA ASN A 10 -19.53 3.55 -4.15
C ASN A 10 -20.57 4.67 -4.15
N THR A 11 -20.40 5.69 -3.32
CA THR A 11 -21.26 6.87 -3.38
C THR A 11 -20.89 7.70 -4.61
N VAL A 12 -21.91 8.14 -5.36
CA VAL A 12 -21.76 8.96 -6.58
C VAL A 12 -21.04 10.29 -6.32
N LEU A 13 -21.01 10.75 -5.06
CA LEU A 13 -20.29 11.94 -4.66
C LEU A 13 -18.84 11.61 -4.30
N PRO A 14 -17.86 12.38 -4.80
CA PRO A 14 -16.47 12.19 -4.41
C PRO A 14 -16.29 12.38 -2.90
N VAL A 15 -15.60 11.43 -2.26
CA VAL A 15 -15.11 11.59 -0.89
C VAL A 15 -13.82 12.42 -0.93
N GLU A 16 -13.67 13.37 -0.02
CA GLU A 16 -12.48 14.22 0.03
C GLU A 16 -11.21 13.38 0.28
N ALA A 17 -10.15 13.64 -0.49
CA ALA A 17 -8.88 12.92 -0.33
C ALA A 17 -8.22 13.18 1.05
N THR A 18 -8.59 14.26 1.73
CA THR A 18 -8.13 14.63 3.07
C THR A 18 -8.95 14.00 4.20
N ASP A 19 -10.02 13.26 3.89
CA ASP A 19 -10.81 12.54 4.91
C ASP A 19 -10.10 11.25 5.35
N ASP A 20 -8.99 11.41 6.07
CA ASP A 20 -8.18 10.27 6.52
C ASP A 20 -8.98 9.32 7.43
N ALA A 21 -10.00 9.81 8.15
CA ALA A 21 -10.86 8.98 8.98
C ALA A 21 -11.70 7.99 8.16
N PHE A 22 -12.11 8.37 6.94
CA PHE A 22 -12.74 7.46 5.99
C PHE A 22 -11.73 6.47 5.40
N TRP A 23 -10.63 6.99 4.85
CA TRP A 23 -9.65 6.17 4.12
C TRP A 23 -8.90 5.18 5.02
N ASP A 24 -8.61 5.54 6.27
CA ASP A 24 -7.88 4.66 7.18
C ASP A 24 -8.65 3.36 7.52
N GLN A 25 -9.97 3.32 7.33
CA GLN A 25 -10.79 2.12 7.57
C GLN A 25 -10.41 0.93 6.69
N PHE A 26 -9.77 1.18 5.54
CA PHE A 26 -9.35 0.16 4.59
C PHE A 26 -8.15 -0.67 5.09
N TRP A 27 -7.27 -0.07 5.89
CA TRP A 27 -6.00 -0.70 6.32
C TRP A 27 -5.75 -0.68 7.83
N ALA A 28 -6.50 0.09 8.63
CA ALA A 28 -6.27 0.21 10.08
C ALA A 28 -6.61 -1.04 10.90
N ASP A 29 -7.41 -1.96 10.35
CA ASP A 29 -7.87 -3.15 11.06
C ASP A 29 -6.87 -4.31 10.94
N THR A 30 -6.40 -4.78 12.10
CA THR A 30 -5.27 -5.70 12.21
C THR A 30 -5.60 -7.16 11.93
N ALA A 31 -6.88 -7.52 11.77
CA ALA A 31 -7.32 -8.90 11.62
C ALA A 31 -7.80 -9.29 10.20
N THR A 32 -7.47 -8.49 9.17
CA THR A 32 -7.98 -8.73 7.81
C THR A 32 -7.14 -9.79 7.10
N SER A 33 -7.69 -10.99 6.88
CA SER A 33 -7.07 -11.97 6.00
C SER A 33 -7.35 -11.64 4.53
N ILE A 34 -6.54 -12.18 3.62
CA ILE A 34 -6.79 -12.02 2.18
C ILE A 34 -8.17 -12.57 1.76
N GLN A 35 -8.68 -13.60 2.45
CA GLN A 35 -10.02 -14.14 2.17
C GLN A 35 -11.11 -13.16 2.58
N ASP A 36 -10.90 -12.42 3.67
CA ASP A 36 -11.82 -11.37 4.11
C ASP A 36 -11.85 -10.25 3.08
N VAL A 37 -10.70 -9.79 2.57
CA VAL A 37 -10.65 -8.77 1.51
C VAL A 37 -11.44 -9.20 0.27
N PHE A 38 -11.31 -10.46 -0.15
CA PHE A 38 -12.04 -10.96 -1.33
C PHE A 38 -13.55 -11.08 -1.09
N THR A 39 -13.97 -11.33 0.15
CA THR A 39 -15.37 -11.40 0.56
C THR A 39 -15.98 -10.01 0.71
N LEU A 40 -15.23 -9.07 1.29
CA LEU A 40 -15.65 -7.71 1.61
C LEU A 40 -15.59 -6.75 0.41
N VAL A 41 -14.79 -7.07 -0.61
CA VAL A 41 -14.67 -6.27 -1.83
C VAL A 41 -14.96 -7.13 -3.07
N PRO A 42 -16.25 -7.41 -3.37
CA PRO A 42 -16.67 -8.17 -4.53
C PRO A 42 -16.24 -7.55 -5.86
N ALA A 43 -16.08 -8.40 -6.88
CA ALA A 43 -15.62 -7.95 -8.19
C ALA A 43 -16.65 -7.04 -8.89
N ALA A 44 -17.94 -7.26 -8.62
CA ALA A 44 -19.01 -6.44 -9.15
C ALA A 44 -18.94 -5.01 -8.58
N GLU A 45 -18.67 -4.87 -7.29
CA GLU A 45 -18.53 -3.55 -6.64
C GLU A 45 -17.34 -2.78 -7.19
N ILE A 46 -16.20 -3.44 -7.43
CA ILE A 46 -15.03 -2.75 -8.02
C ILE A 46 -15.33 -2.21 -9.40
N ARG A 47 -16.04 -2.98 -10.24
CA ARG A 47 -16.46 -2.52 -11.57
C ARG A 47 -17.51 -1.41 -11.49
N ALA A 48 -18.47 -1.53 -10.57
CA ALA A 48 -19.48 -0.50 -10.35
C ALA A 48 -18.82 0.83 -9.95
N VAL A 49 -17.90 0.83 -9.00
CA VAL A 49 -17.22 2.06 -8.55
C VAL A 49 -16.30 2.62 -9.63
N ARG A 50 -15.65 1.75 -10.43
CA ARG A 50 -14.88 2.18 -11.60
C ARG A 50 -15.74 2.98 -12.58
N GLU A 51 -17.00 2.61 -12.76
CA GLU A 51 -17.93 3.24 -13.71
C GLU A 51 -18.68 4.43 -13.11
N GLU A 52 -19.13 4.31 -11.86
CA GLU A 52 -20.01 5.27 -11.19
C GLU A 52 -19.24 6.31 -10.37
N SER A 53 -18.03 6.00 -9.91
CA SER A 53 -17.24 6.86 -9.01
C SER A 53 -15.72 6.69 -9.21
N PRO A 54 -15.19 6.88 -10.44
CA PRO A 54 -13.78 6.64 -10.76
C PRO A 54 -12.80 7.49 -9.93
N SER A 55 -13.21 8.69 -9.50
CA SER A 55 -12.38 9.55 -8.63
C SER A 55 -12.12 8.92 -7.26
N ASN A 56 -13.12 8.26 -6.66
CA ASN A 56 -12.97 7.60 -5.36
C ASN A 56 -12.02 6.40 -5.48
N LEU A 57 -12.15 5.62 -6.55
CA LEU A 57 -11.26 4.49 -6.83
C LEU A 57 -9.82 4.95 -7.11
N ALA A 58 -9.65 6.06 -7.82
CA ALA A 58 -8.35 6.69 -8.02
C ALA A 58 -7.71 7.11 -6.69
N THR A 59 -8.45 7.82 -5.83
CA THR A 59 -7.98 8.24 -4.51
C THR A 59 -7.62 7.05 -3.62
N LEU A 60 -8.44 5.99 -3.64
CA LEU A 60 -8.15 4.76 -2.91
C LEU A 60 -6.83 4.13 -3.35
N CYS A 61 -6.57 4.07 -4.66
CA CYS A 61 -5.29 3.60 -5.21
C CYS A 61 -4.14 4.48 -4.76
N TYR A 62 -4.26 5.81 -4.83
CA TYR A 62 -3.23 6.75 -4.37
C TYR A 62 -2.87 6.53 -2.91
N LYS A 63 -3.87 6.52 -2.02
CA LYS A 63 -3.67 6.33 -0.58
C LYS A 63 -3.06 4.96 -0.27
N ALA A 64 -3.52 3.90 -0.94
CA ALA A 64 -2.97 2.56 -0.73
C ALA A 64 -1.48 2.47 -1.15
N VAL A 65 -1.11 3.09 -2.29
CA VAL A 65 0.29 3.16 -2.74
C VAL A 65 1.12 4.04 -1.79
N GLU A 66 0.57 5.16 -1.31
CA GLU A 66 1.23 6.02 -0.32
C GLU A 66 1.61 5.24 0.94
N LYS A 67 0.74 4.35 1.44
CA LYS A 67 1.08 3.47 2.58
C LYS A 67 2.24 2.52 2.27
N LEU A 68 2.32 2.00 1.04
CA LEU A 68 3.46 1.14 0.64
C LEU A 68 4.77 1.94 0.58
N VAL A 69 4.73 3.17 0.04
CA VAL A 69 5.89 4.07 -0.02
C VAL A 69 6.38 4.41 1.38
N GLN A 70 5.48 4.84 2.28
CA GLN A 70 5.81 5.11 3.69
C GLN A 70 6.39 3.88 4.40
N GLY A 71 5.85 2.70 4.10
CA GLY A 71 6.36 1.42 4.60
C GLY A 71 7.78 1.10 4.14
N ALA A 72 8.07 1.34 2.85
CA ALA A 72 9.40 1.16 2.27
C ALA A 72 10.42 2.13 2.88
N GLU A 73 10.07 3.41 2.98
CA GLU A 73 10.95 4.46 3.54
C GLU A 73 11.26 4.26 5.02
N SER A 74 10.29 3.80 5.81
CA SER A 74 10.46 3.53 7.24
C SER A 74 11.16 2.21 7.54
N GLY A 75 11.23 1.29 6.58
CA GLY A 75 11.79 -0.05 6.76
C GLY A 75 10.93 -0.97 7.63
N CYS A 76 9.61 -0.73 7.71
CA CYS A 76 8.64 -1.63 8.37
C CYS A 76 9.00 -2.01 9.83
N THR A 77 9.37 -1.03 10.65
CA THR A 77 9.99 -1.30 11.97
C THR A 77 9.04 -1.82 13.05
N ASN A 78 7.73 -1.57 12.95
CA ASN A 78 6.75 -2.02 13.93
C ASN A 78 5.62 -2.85 13.29
N ASP A 79 4.97 -3.68 14.10
CA ASP A 79 3.97 -4.64 13.61
C ASP A 79 2.70 -3.97 13.07
N LYS A 80 2.35 -2.77 13.58
CA LYS A 80 1.21 -2.01 13.07
C LYS A 80 1.45 -1.56 11.63
N ASP A 81 2.62 -1.01 11.33
CA ASP A 81 2.99 -0.57 9.99
C ASP A 81 3.08 -1.75 9.03
N LYS A 82 3.67 -2.88 9.46
CA LYS A 82 3.67 -4.12 8.68
C LYS A 82 2.26 -4.56 8.31
N GLN A 83 1.32 -4.49 9.25
CA GLN A 83 -0.06 -4.88 9.00
C GLN A 83 -0.78 -3.92 8.04
N ILE A 84 -0.55 -2.61 8.17
CA ILE A 84 -1.06 -1.60 7.23
C ILE A 84 -0.57 -1.91 5.80
N ILE A 85 0.73 -2.18 5.64
CA ILE A 85 1.35 -2.50 4.35
C ILE A 85 0.78 -3.79 3.76
N ILE A 86 0.58 -4.83 4.58
CA ILE A 86 -0.04 -6.09 4.16
C ILE A 86 -1.47 -5.84 3.67
N ASN A 87 -2.28 -5.10 4.44
CA ASN A 87 -3.66 -4.79 4.08
C ASN A 87 -3.73 -3.98 2.78
N SER A 88 -2.89 -2.95 2.63
CA SER A 88 -2.79 -2.15 1.40
C SER A 88 -2.36 -3.00 0.19
N THR A 89 -1.40 -3.91 0.38
CA THR A 89 -0.96 -4.84 -0.67
C THR A 89 -2.09 -5.78 -1.09
N GLN A 90 -2.86 -6.33 -0.14
CA GLN A 90 -4.00 -7.20 -0.42
C GLN A 90 -5.11 -6.45 -1.16
N LEU A 91 -5.42 -5.22 -0.74
CA LEU A 91 -6.41 -4.37 -1.39
C LEU A 91 -6.02 -4.04 -2.83
N LEU A 92 -4.76 -3.64 -3.07
CA LEU A 92 -4.26 -3.39 -4.42
C LEU A 92 -4.27 -4.66 -5.28
N THR A 93 -3.87 -5.80 -4.73
CA THR A 93 -3.95 -7.11 -5.41
C THR A 93 -5.38 -7.45 -5.81
N ARG A 94 -6.35 -7.07 -4.97
CA ARG A 94 -7.78 -7.29 -5.22
C ARG A 94 -8.33 -6.36 -6.29
N ILE A 95 -7.97 -5.08 -6.28
CA ILE A 95 -8.59 -4.03 -7.09
C ILE A 95 -7.96 -3.91 -8.49
N LEU A 96 -6.62 -3.96 -8.59
CA LEU A 96 -5.90 -3.67 -9.83
C LEU A 96 -6.35 -4.52 -11.04
N PRO A 97 -6.62 -5.84 -10.90
CA PRO A 97 -7.08 -6.65 -12.03
C PRO A 97 -8.36 -6.12 -12.69
N TYR A 98 -9.28 -5.54 -11.90
CA TYR A 98 -10.55 -5.02 -12.39
C TYR A 98 -10.44 -3.59 -12.88
N ILE A 99 -9.56 -2.78 -12.29
CA ILE A 99 -9.25 -1.46 -12.84
C ILE A 99 -8.76 -1.58 -14.29
N PHE A 100 -7.80 -2.48 -14.54
CA PHE A 100 -7.17 -2.63 -15.85
C PHE A 100 -8.01 -3.40 -16.90
N GLU A 101 -9.25 -3.79 -16.57
CA GLU A 101 -10.22 -4.19 -17.61
C GLU A 101 -10.62 -3.00 -18.49
N ASP A 102 -10.53 -1.77 -17.96
CA ASP A 102 -10.73 -0.54 -18.71
C ASP A 102 -9.35 0.03 -19.12
N PRO A 103 -9.05 0.15 -20.43
CA PRO A 103 -7.75 0.64 -20.90
C PRO A 103 -7.47 2.09 -20.55
N ASP A 104 -8.49 2.93 -20.29
CA ASP A 104 -8.32 4.36 -20.01
C ASP A 104 -7.62 4.59 -18.65
N TRP A 105 -7.73 3.62 -17.75
CA TRP A 105 -7.05 3.63 -16.45
C TRP A 105 -5.53 3.49 -16.54
N ARG A 106 -4.98 3.08 -17.70
CA ARG A 106 -3.53 3.14 -17.92
C ARG A 106 -3.02 4.57 -17.89
N GLY A 107 -3.78 5.51 -18.45
CA GLY A 107 -3.46 6.93 -18.40
C GLY A 107 -3.35 7.40 -16.96
N PHE A 108 -4.32 7.06 -16.12
CA PHE A 108 -4.29 7.37 -14.69
C PHE A 108 -3.02 6.85 -13.98
N PHE A 109 -2.64 5.58 -14.17
CA PHE A 109 -1.51 4.98 -13.46
C PHE A 109 -0.13 5.49 -13.93
N TRP A 110 0.00 5.76 -15.23
CA TRP A 110 1.29 6.09 -15.86
C TRP A 110 1.48 7.59 -16.14
N SER A 111 0.43 8.41 -15.99
CA SER A 111 0.57 9.86 -16.11
C SER A 111 1.05 10.46 -14.80
N THR A 112 1.83 11.52 -14.92
CA THR A 112 2.23 12.38 -13.82
C THR A 112 1.07 13.33 -13.52
N VAL A 113 0.58 13.40 -12.29
CA VAL A 113 -0.41 14.41 -11.91
C VAL A 113 0.34 15.69 -11.52
N PRO A 114 0.14 16.81 -12.23
CA PRO A 114 0.71 18.11 -11.85
C PRO A 114 0.25 18.47 -10.44
N GLY A 115 1.17 18.83 -9.55
CA GLY A 115 0.85 19.15 -8.15
C GLY A 115 0.57 17.97 -7.20
N ALA A 116 0.70 16.71 -7.65
CA ALA A 116 0.77 15.56 -6.73
C ALA A 116 2.17 15.34 -6.13
N GLY A 117 3.12 16.24 -6.45
CA GLY A 117 4.38 16.35 -5.74
C GLY A 117 4.12 16.57 -4.25
N HIS A 118 4.56 15.59 -3.46
CA HIS A 118 4.67 15.59 -2.00
C HIS A 118 4.46 16.97 -1.35
N GLY A 119 3.51 17.05 -0.41
CA GLY A 119 3.17 18.23 0.38
C GLY A 119 4.36 18.82 1.15
N GLY A 120 5.22 19.53 0.42
CA GLY A 120 6.39 20.24 0.90
C GLY A 120 6.67 21.35 -0.10
N ALA A 121 6.56 22.59 0.37
CA ALA A 121 6.73 23.79 -0.42
C ALA A 121 8.09 23.81 -1.15
N HIS A 122 8.06 23.48 -2.44
CA HIS A 122 9.08 23.92 -3.39
C HIS A 122 8.40 24.19 -4.73
N GLU A 123 7.94 25.44 -4.89
CA GLU A 123 7.47 25.97 -6.17
C GLU A 123 8.66 25.94 -7.15
N GLY A 124 8.80 24.86 -7.92
CA GLY A 124 9.87 24.77 -8.90
C GLY A 124 10.13 23.42 -9.56
N ASP A 125 9.48 22.31 -9.16
CA ASP A 125 9.76 20.98 -9.75
C ASP A 125 8.47 20.22 -10.11
N ASP A 126 7.62 20.84 -10.95
CA ASP A 126 6.45 20.18 -11.55
C ASP A 126 6.86 19.23 -12.72
N GLU A 127 8.16 19.18 -13.05
CA GLU A 127 8.73 18.39 -14.16
C GLU A 127 9.10 16.95 -13.76
N THR A 128 8.99 16.58 -12.48
CA THR A 128 9.45 15.28 -11.95
C THR A 128 8.39 14.50 -11.16
N ALA A 129 7.12 14.91 -11.20
CA ALA A 129 6.05 14.22 -10.48
C ALA A 129 5.98 12.75 -10.94
N ARG A 130 6.41 11.82 -10.07
CA ARG A 130 6.51 10.39 -10.41
C ARG A 130 5.12 9.79 -10.68
N PRO A 131 4.92 9.01 -11.75
CA PRO A 131 3.68 8.28 -11.97
C PRO A 131 3.35 7.32 -10.83
N LEU A 132 2.05 7.12 -10.55
CA LEU A 132 1.60 6.21 -9.49
C LEU A 132 2.15 4.80 -9.67
N ALA A 133 2.18 4.31 -10.91
CA ALA A 133 2.74 3.00 -11.26
C ALA A 133 4.22 2.89 -10.91
N GLU A 134 5.03 3.93 -11.16
CA GLU A 134 6.45 3.91 -10.82
C GLU A 134 6.64 3.89 -9.30
N SER A 135 5.87 4.70 -8.55
CA SER A 135 5.90 4.69 -7.08
C SER A 135 5.52 3.33 -6.50
N LEU A 136 4.47 2.70 -7.05
CA LEU A 136 4.03 1.36 -6.64
C LEU A 136 5.11 0.31 -6.91
N LEU A 137 5.71 0.31 -8.10
CA LEU A 137 6.73 -0.67 -8.47
C LEU A 137 8.00 -0.55 -7.62
N LEU A 138 8.44 0.68 -7.35
CA LEU A 138 9.60 0.93 -6.49
C LEU A 138 9.32 0.51 -5.04
N ALA A 139 8.18 0.92 -4.48
CA ALA A 139 7.80 0.55 -3.13
C ALA A 139 7.69 -0.97 -2.96
N ILE A 140 7.05 -1.68 -3.90
CA ILE A 140 6.99 -3.14 -3.87
C ILE A 140 8.39 -3.76 -3.97
N ALA A 141 9.25 -3.25 -4.86
CA ALA A 141 10.62 -3.75 -5.01
C ALA A 141 11.40 -3.63 -3.69
N ASP A 142 11.32 -2.50 -3.00
CA ASP A 142 11.98 -2.29 -1.71
C ASP A 142 11.37 -3.18 -0.61
N LEU A 143 10.03 -3.24 -0.53
CA LEU A 143 9.32 -4.04 0.45
C LEU A 143 9.58 -5.54 0.29
N LEU A 144 9.76 -6.05 -0.93
CA LEU A 144 10.08 -7.46 -1.20
C LEU A 144 11.40 -7.89 -0.56
N PHE A 145 12.34 -6.98 -0.36
CA PHE A 145 13.65 -7.25 0.25
C PHE A 145 13.81 -6.60 1.64
N CYS A 146 12.71 -6.16 2.26
CA CYS A 146 12.74 -5.47 3.54
C CYS A 146 13.10 -6.45 4.70
N PRO A 147 14.21 -6.21 5.42
CA PRO A 147 14.62 -7.06 6.54
C PRO A 147 13.60 -7.06 7.67
N ASP A 148 13.40 -8.22 8.31
CA ASP A 148 12.42 -8.41 9.39
C ASP A 148 10.96 -8.14 9.00
N PHE A 149 10.68 -7.96 7.70
CA PHE A 149 9.35 -7.93 7.10
C PHE A 149 9.14 -9.08 6.11
N THR A 150 9.82 -9.07 4.96
CA THR A 150 9.73 -10.15 3.95
C THR A 150 10.98 -11.03 3.91
N VAL A 151 12.12 -10.50 4.36
CA VAL A 151 13.40 -11.22 4.43
C VAL A 151 13.75 -11.46 5.89
N GLN A 152 14.06 -12.71 6.25
CA GLN A 152 14.58 -13.03 7.57
C GLN A 152 15.96 -12.39 7.74
N SER A 153 16.11 -11.49 8.71
CA SER A 153 17.43 -10.99 9.07
C SER A 153 18.25 -12.12 9.70
N HIS A 154 19.31 -12.56 9.04
CA HIS A 154 20.34 -13.37 9.69
C HIS A 154 21.09 -12.50 10.70
N ARG A 155 20.51 -12.25 11.87
CA ARG A 155 21.28 -11.78 13.01
C ARG A 155 22.24 -12.91 13.37
N LYS A 156 23.51 -12.77 12.97
CA LYS A 156 24.60 -13.56 13.54
C LYS A 156 24.50 -13.37 15.06
N THR A 157 24.00 -14.39 15.76
CA THR A 157 24.29 -14.58 17.17
C THR A 157 25.81 -14.42 17.30
N GLY A 158 26.25 -13.53 18.20
CA GLY A 158 27.64 -13.14 18.37
C GLY A 158 28.59 -14.33 18.57
N PRO A 159 29.91 -14.07 18.60
CA PRO A 159 30.92 -15.11 18.43
C PRO A 159 30.66 -16.22 19.44
N VAL A 160 30.51 -17.46 18.95
CA VAL A 160 30.68 -18.62 19.80
C VAL A 160 32.10 -18.51 20.32
N CYS A 161 32.24 -18.01 21.54
CA CYS A 161 33.43 -18.22 22.32
C CYS A 161 33.48 -19.73 22.53
N LEU A 162 34.08 -20.43 21.57
CA LEU A 162 34.59 -21.77 21.76
C LEU A 162 35.73 -21.60 22.76
N SER A 163 35.37 -21.52 24.03
CA SER A 163 36.28 -21.80 25.12
C SER A 163 36.74 -23.23 24.88
N TRP A 164 37.89 -23.38 24.24
CA TRP A 164 38.64 -24.62 24.21
C TRP A 164 39.01 -24.94 25.66
N GLN A 165 38.12 -25.65 26.37
CA GLN A 165 38.46 -26.33 27.60
C GLN A 165 39.42 -27.45 27.24
N LEU A 166 40.71 -27.13 27.33
CA LEU A 166 41.76 -28.13 27.40
C LEU A 166 41.50 -28.99 28.65
N PRO A 167 41.50 -30.33 28.55
CA PRO A 167 41.45 -31.17 29.72
C PRO A 167 42.75 -30.99 30.51
N ALA A 168 42.63 -30.61 31.79
CA ALA A 168 43.75 -30.62 32.71
C ALA A 168 44.24 -32.06 32.89
N THR A 169 45.54 -32.26 32.66
CA THR A 169 46.29 -33.49 32.95
C THR A 169 46.43 -33.72 34.44
#